data_AF-A0A519VZ39-F1
#
_entry.id   AF-A0A519VZ39-F1
#
_cell.length_a   1.000
_cell.length_b   1.000
_cell.length_c   1.000
_cell.angle_alpha   90.00
_cell.angle_beta   90.00
_cell.angle_gamma   90.00
#
_symmetry.space_group_name_H-M   'P 1'
#
loop_
_entity.id
_entity.type
_entity.pdbx_description
1 polymer ?
#
loop_
_entity_poly.entity_id
_entity_poly.type
_entity_poly.pdbx_seq_one_letter_code
_entity_poly.pdbx_strand_id
1 'polypeptide(L)'
;MSITVYNKATLFHQLQKNAEKIKSFGVEKLGVFGSFTTDRITEDSDIDFLVEFDPSKKSFDNFIELSFYLEDLLNRKVELVTPQSLSKHIGPYILQQTQYVSI
;
A
#
# COMPACT_ATOMS: atom_id res chain seq x y z
N MET A 1 17.86 1.51 9.05
CA MET A 1 18.05 0.18 8.42
C MET A 1 16.69 -0.26 7.93
N SER A 2 16.50 -0.29 6.62
CA SER A 2 15.30 -0.84 5.99
C SER A 2 15.24 -2.34 6.29
N ILE A 3 14.07 -2.83 6.73
CA ILE A 3 13.86 -4.25 6.99
C ILE A 3 13.17 -4.81 5.76
N THR A 4 13.74 -5.85 5.15
CA THR A 4 13.04 -6.53 4.06
C THR A 4 11.83 -7.27 4.62
N VAL A 5 10.66 -6.94 4.10
CA VAL A 5 9.41 -7.53 4.54
C VAL A 5 9.18 -8.86 3.81
N TYR A 6 8.89 -9.94 4.53
CA TYR A 6 8.66 -11.27 3.93
C TYR A 6 7.27 -11.84 4.23
N ASN A 7 6.52 -11.19 5.10
CA ASN A 7 5.21 -11.65 5.50
C ASN A 7 4.30 -10.46 5.86
N LYS A 8 3.01 -10.74 5.88
CA LYS A 8 1.96 -9.76 6.20
C LYS A 8 2.10 -9.12 7.58
N ALA A 9 2.49 -9.88 8.60
CA ALA A 9 2.58 -9.34 9.97
C ALA A 9 3.66 -8.25 10.05
N THR A 10 4.84 -8.50 9.48
CA THR A 10 5.91 -7.51 9.39
C THR A 10 5.51 -6.32 8.52
N LEU A 11 4.81 -6.56 7.40
CA LEU A 11 4.28 -5.49 6.54
C LEU A 11 3.40 -4.53 7.34
N PHE A 12 2.34 -5.07 7.97
CA PHE A 12 1.36 -4.27 8.72
C PHE A 12 2.03 -3.53 9.88
N HIS A 13 2.97 -4.18 10.58
CA HIS A 13 3.72 -3.52 11.64
C HIS A 13 4.53 -2.32 11.15
N GLN A 14 5.25 -2.44 10.02
CA GLN A 14 6.02 -1.32 9.47
C GLN A 14 5.13 -0.17 9.02
N LEU A 15 4.00 -0.47 8.37
CA LEU A 15 3.06 0.55 7.93
C LEU A 15 2.44 1.30 9.11
N GLN A 16 2.00 0.59 10.15
CA GLN A 16 1.46 1.20 11.38
C GLN A 16 2.50 2.05 12.10
N LYS A 17 3.74 1.56 12.20
CA LYS A 17 4.85 2.31 12.83
C LYS A 17 5.15 3.63 12.11
N ASN A 18 4.89 3.69 10.80
CA ASN A 18 5.16 4.84 9.95
C ASN A 18 3.90 5.59 9.51
N ALA A 19 2.79 5.37 10.20
CA ALA A 19 1.47 5.88 9.86
C ALA A 19 1.44 7.40 9.68
N GLU A 20 2.03 8.16 10.61
CA GLU A 20 2.08 9.63 10.53
C GLU A 20 2.81 10.13 9.28
N LYS A 21 3.91 9.46 8.90
CA LYS A 21 4.66 9.80 7.69
C LYS A 21 3.85 9.46 6.44
N ILE A 22 3.17 8.32 6.42
CA ILE A 22 2.27 7.92 5.33
C ILE A 22 1.12 8.94 5.17
N LYS A 23 0.48 9.33 6.28
CA LYS A 23 -0.56 10.37 6.31
C LYS A 23 -0.07 11.73 5.83
N SER A 24 1.21 12.06 6.04
CA SER A 24 1.78 13.33 5.59
C SER A 24 1.74 13.51 4.07
N PHE A 25 1.71 12.42 3.30
CA PHE A 25 1.50 12.43 1.85
C PHE A 25 0.03 12.59 1.44
N GLY A 26 -0.88 12.82 2.39
CA GLY A 26 -2.31 12.98 2.12
C GLY A 26 -3.09 11.68 2.02
N VAL A 27 -2.53 10.56 2.48
CA VAL A 27 -3.23 9.28 2.53
C VAL A 27 -4.30 9.30 3.62
N GLU A 28 -5.56 9.07 3.22
CA GLU A 28 -6.70 8.91 4.12
C GLU A 28 -6.90 7.44 4.49
N LYS A 29 -6.76 6.52 3.52
CA LYS A 29 -6.80 5.07 3.78
C LYS A 29 -5.71 4.35 2.99
N LEU A 30 -5.11 3.37 3.65
CA LEU A 30 -4.14 2.46 3.05
C LEU A 30 -4.62 1.02 3.22
N GLY A 31 -4.92 0.37 2.11
CA GLY A 31 -5.24 -1.04 2.04
C GLY A 31 -4.13 -1.83 1.38
N VAL A 32 -3.90 -3.06 1.83
CA VAL A 32 -3.03 -4.05 1.17
C VAL A 32 -3.91 -5.08 0.50
N PHE A 33 -3.58 -5.50 -0.71
CA PHE A 33 -4.22 -6.62 -1.39
C PHE A 33 -3.20 -7.53 -2.06
N GLY A 34 -3.66 -8.48 -2.88
CA GLY A 34 -2.78 -9.32 -3.68
C GLY A 34 -2.01 -10.36 -2.86
N SER A 35 -0.76 -10.59 -3.23
CA SER A 35 0.03 -11.70 -2.68
C SER A 35 0.16 -11.61 -1.15
N PHE A 36 0.32 -10.40 -0.59
CA PHE A 36 0.50 -10.16 0.84
C PHE A 36 -0.76 -10.35 1.70
N THR A 37 -1.95 -10.50 1.08
CA THR A 37 -3.18 -10.86 1.81
C THR A 37 -3.59 -12.32 1.59
N THR A 38 -2.79 -13.09 0.86
CA THR A 38 -3.02 -14.51 0.54
C THR A 38 -1.81 -15.37 0.94
N ASP A 39 -1.92 -16.69 0.83
CA ASP A 39 -0.82 -17.62 1.13
C ASP A 39 0.18 -17.78 -0.06
N ARG A 40 0.27 -16.77 -0.94
CA ARG A 40 1.05 -16.84 -2.20
C ARG A 40 2.25 -15.89 -2.25
N ILE A 41 2.73 -15.42 -1.10
CA ILE A 41 3.90 -14.52 -1.03
C ILE A 41 5.16 -15.27 -1.48
N THR A 42 5.94 -14.63 -2.34
CA THR A 42 7.26 -15.10 -2.80
C THR A 42 8.32 -14.03 -2.59
N GLU A 43 9.60 -14.38 -2.78
CA GLU A 43 10.71 -13.43 -2.69
C GLU A 43 10.60 -12.29 -3.72
N ASP A 44 10.08 -12.60 -4.91
CA ASP A 44 9.91 -11.64 -6.02
C ASP A 44 8.55 -10.91 -6.00
N SER A 45 7.70 -11.18 -5.01
CA SER A 45 6.37 -10.55 -4.92
C SER A 45 6.45 -9.05 -4.62
N ASP A 46 5.79 -8.25 -5.46
CA ASP A 46 5.50 -6.85 -5.19
C ASP A 46 4.49 -6.72 -4.05
N ILE A 47 4.44 -5.54 -3.41
CA ILE A 47 3.42 -5.21 -2.41
C ILE A 47 2.36 -4.30 -3.05
N ASP A 48 1.15 -4.83 -3.19
CA ASP A 48 0.03 -4.12 -3.80
C ASP A 48 -0.75 -3.31 -2.77
N PHE A 49 -0.87 -1.99 -2.99
CA PHE A 49 -1.64 -1.09 -2.15
C PHE A 49 -2.80 -0.44 -2.86
N LEU A 50 -3.95 -0.43 -2.18
CA LEU A 50 -5.08 0.43 -2.50
C LEU A 50 -5.00 1.68 -1.64
N VAL A 51 -4.84 2.84 -2.27
CA VAL A 51 -4.68 4.14 -1.58
C VAL A 51 -5.86 5.04 -1.86
N GLU A 52 -6.48 5.54 -0.79
CA GLU A 52 -7.42 6.66 -0.84
C GLU A 52 -6.71 7.91 -0.32
N PHE A 53 -6.69 8.97 -1.12
CA PHE A 53 -6.13 10.27 -0.74
C PHE A 53 -7.24 11.24 -0.36
N ASP A 54 -6.94 12.11 0.60
CA ASP A 54 -7.71 13.33 0.83
C ASP A 54 -7.79 14.12 -0.49
N PRO A 55 -8.99 14.43 -1.01
CA PRO A 55 -9.15 15.15 -2.27
C PRO A 55 -8.41 16.49 -2.34
N SER A 56 -8.21 17.17 -1.20
CA SER A 56 -7.48 18.44 -1.12
C SER A 56 -5.95 18.28 -1.21
N LYS A 57 -5.44 17.08 -0.92
CA LYS A 57 -4.01 16.75 -0.93
C LYS A 57 -3.62 15.79 -2.07
N LYS A 58 -4.59 15.29 -2.84
CA LYS A 58 -4.33 14.40 -3.96
C LYS A 58 -3.55 15.14 -5.05
N SER A 59 -2.27 14.83 -5.17
CA SER A 59 -1.38 15.32 -6.24
C SER A 59 -0.56 14.17 -6.81
N PHE A 60 -0.03 14.36 -8.01
CA PHE A 60 0.88 13.39 -8.63
C PHE A 60 2.18 13.27 -7.82
N ASP A 61 2.70 14.39 -7.32
CA ASP A 61 3.93 14.40 -6.51
C ASP A 61 3.75 13.57 -5.23
N ASN A 62 2.66 13.76 -4.48
CA ASN A 62 2.39 12.99 -3.26
C ASN A 62 2.24 11.50 -3.56
N PHE A 63 1.65 11.14 -4.69
CA PHE A 63 1.52 9.75 -5.12
C PHE A 63 2.89 9.10 -5.38
N ILE A 64 3.78 9.79 -6.11
CA ILE A 64 5.12 9.30 -6.43
C ILE A 64 6.01 9.27 -5.19
N GLU A 65 5.98 10.31 -4.36
CA GLU A 65 6.74 10.35 -3.10
C GLU A 65 6.31 9.24 -2.13
N LEU A 66 5.01 8.97 -2.04
CA LEU A 66 4.50 7.83 -1.26
C LEU A 66 5.03 6.50 -1.80
N SER A 67 5.03 6.31 -3.12
CA SER A 67 5.55 5.09 -3.75
C SER A 67 7.02 4.87 -3.38
N PHE A 68 7.89 5.86 -3.62
CA PHE A 68 9.30 5.76 -3.27
C PHE A 68 9.53 5.55 -1.78
N TYR A 69 8.77 6.24 -0.94
CA TYR A 69 8.86 6.07 0.51
C TYR A 69 8.52 4.65 0.95
N LEU A 70 7.44 4.06 0.40
CA LEU A 70 7.04 2.70 0.73
C LEU A 70 8.04 1.67 0.21
N GLU A 71 8.61 1.86 -0.98
CA GLU A 71 9.65 0.96 -1.50
C GLU A 71 10.90 0.97 -0.61
N ASP A 72 11.38 2.14 -0.22
CA ASP A 72 12.53 2.28 0.68
C ASP A 72 12.26 1.69 2.07
N LEU A 73 11.06 1.96 2.61
CA LEU A 73 10.65 1.47 3.93
C LEU A 73 10.60 -0.06 3.99
N LEU A 74 10.06 -0.70 2.93
CA LEU A 74 9.74 -2.12 2.90
C LEU A 74 10.84 -2.96 2.25
N ASN A 75 11.80 -2.30 1.59
CA ASN A 75 12.83 -2.89 0.75
C ASN A 75 12.26 -3.89 -0.26
N ARG A 76 11.15 -3.50 -0.89
CA ARG A 76 10.42 -4.27 -1.91
C ARG A 76 9.80 -3.31 -2.92
N LYS A 77 9.59 -3.83 -4.13
CA LYS A 77 8.76 -3.15 -5.14
C LYS A 77 7.34 -2.96 -4.63
N VAL A 78 6.76 -1.83 -4.99
CA VAL A 78 5.41 -1.45 -4.55
C VAL A 78 4.56 -1.05 -5.76
N GLU A 79 3.35 -1.60 -5.84
CA GLU A 79 2.32 -1.14 -6.78
C GLU A 79 1.26 -0.33 -6.02
N LEU A 80 1.07 0.93 -6.42
CA LEU A 80 0.02 1.78 -5.88
C LEU A 80 -1.13 1.89 -6.87
N VAL A 81 -2.34 1.61 -6.40
CA VAL A 81 -3.58 1.86 -7.14
C VAL A 81 -4.53 2.71 -6.32
N THR A 82 -5.44 3.41 -7.01
CA THR A 82 -6.52 4.18 -6.38
C THR A 82 -7.86 3.53 -6.71
N PRO A 83 -8.92 3.70 -5.90
CA PRO A 83 -10.23 3.13 -6.23
C PRO A 83 -10.74 3.54 -7.61
N GLN A 84 -10.37 4.75 -8.08
CA GLN A 84 -10.77 5.26 -9.39
C GLN A 84 -10.03 4.60 -10.56
N SER A 85 -8.86 4.01 -10.33
CA SER A 85 -8.10 3.30 -11.38
C SER A 85 -8.49 1.82 -11.50
N LEU A 86 -9.36 1.32 -10.62
CA LEU A 86 -9.78 -0.08 -10.65
C LEU A 86 -10.71 -0.38 -11.85
N SER A 87 -10.44 -1.48 -12.54
CA SER A 87 -11.33 -2.01 -13.57
C SER A 87 -12.71 -2.35 -12.99
N LYS A 88 -13.78 -2.12 -13.76
CA LYS A 88 -15.16 -2.47 -13.35
C LYS A 88 -15.34 -3.98 -13.08
N HIS A 89 -14.54 -4.83 -13.73
CA HIS A 89 -14.66 -6.28 -13.61
C HIS A 89 -13.80 -6.84 -12.47
N ILE A 90 -12.60 -6.28 -12.27
CA ILE A 90 -11.61 -6.80 -11.29
C ILE A 90 -11.66 -6.02 -9.97
N GLY A 91 -12.01 -4.73 -10.02
CA GLY A 91 -12.09 -3.84 -8.87
C GLY A 91 -12.90 -4.39 -7.70
N PRO A 92 -14.13 -4.91 -7.91
CA PRO A 92 -14.90 -5.50 -6.83
C PRO A 92 -14.18 -6.64 -6.08
N TYR A 93 -13.40 -7.46 -6.81
CA TYR A 93 -12.61 -8.52 -6.22
C TYR A 93 -11.43 -7.98 -5.39
N ILE A 94 -10.70 -7.00 -5.93
CA ILE A 94 -9.62 -6.31 -5.21
C ILE A 94 -10.16 -5.68 -3.92
N LEU A 95 -11.28 -4.96 -3.99
CA LEU A 95 -11.90 -4.32 -2.83
C LEU A 95 -12.31 -5.33 -1.75
N GLN A 96 -12.82 -6.50 -2.14
CA GLN A 96 -13.20 -7.56 -1.20
C GLN A 96 -11.98 -8.17 -0.48
N GLN A 97 -10.83 -8.27 -1.16
CA GLN A 97 -9.60 -8.82 -0.61
C GLN A 97 -8.72 -7.80 0.12
N THR A 98 -9.03 -6.52 -0.05
CA THR A 98 -8.25 -5.44 0.53
C THR A 98 -8.35 -5.48 2.04
N GLN A 99 -7.20 -5.47 2.70
CA GLN A 99 -7.09 -5.40 4.15
C GLN A 99 -6.51 -4.05 4.54
N TYR A 100 -7.31 -3.25 5.23
CA TYR A 100 -6.92 -1.91 5.62
C TYR A 100 -5.96 -1.93 6.82
N VAL A 101 -4.97 -1.06 6.74
CA VAL A 101 -4.00 -0.81 7.79
C VAL A 101 -4.52 0.34 8.65
N SER A 102 -4.48 0.18 9.97
CA SER A 102 -4.75 1.27 10.90
C SER A 102 -3.61 2.28 10.87
N ILE A 103 -3.71 3.28 10.00
CA ILE A 103 -2.80 4.42 9.93
C ILE A 103 -3.43 5.66 10.53
#